data_AF-A0A0L8FNW1-F1
#
_entry.id   AF-A0A0L8FNW1-F1
#
_cell.length_a   1.000
_cell.length_b   1.000
_cell.length_c   1.000
_cell.angle_alpha   90.00
_cell.angle_beta   90.00
_cell.angle_gamma   90.00
#
_symmetry.space_group_name_H-M   'P 1'
#
loop_
_entity.id
_entity.type
_entity.pdbx_description
1 polymer ?
#
loop_
_entity_poly.entity_id
_entity_poly.type
_entity_poly.pdbx_seq_one_letter_code
_entity_poly.pdbx_strand_id
1 'polypeptide(L)' 'ARIAFLQGERKGQENLKQDLVRRIKMLEFALKSERAKYHKLKYGTDLNQDELKPPAFDKKNEGKLL' A
#
# COMPACT_ATOMS: atom_id res chain seq x y z
N ALA A 1 27.73 7.75 -19.93
CA ALA A 1 26.68 8.77 -19.72
C ALA A 1 25.25 8.21 -19.86
N ARG A 2 24.85 7.67 -21.03
CA ARG A 2 23.44 7.26 -21.29
C ARG A 2 22.91 6.13 -20.40
N ILE A 3 23.75 5.15 -20.08
CA ILE A 3 23.35 4.00 -19.21
C ILE A 3 23.06 4.45 -17.78
N ALA A 4 23.90 5.32 -17.20
CA ALA A 4 23.71 5.84 -15.85
C ALA A 4 22.41 6.67 -15.73
N PHE A 5 22.09 7.46 -16.76
CA PHE A 5 20.82 8.19 -16.84
C PHE A 5 19.61 7.23 -16.81
N LEU A 6 19.60 6.23 -17.70
CA LEU A 6 18.51 5.24 -17.77
C LEU A 6 18.37 4.41 -16.49
N GLN A 7 19.48 4.10 -15.81
CA GLN A 7 19.45 3.40 -14.52
C GLN A 7 18.83 4.26 -13.41
N GLY A 8 19.16 5.56 -13.38
CA GLY A 8 18.57 6.53 -12.45
C GLY A 8 17.07 6.70 -12.66
N GLU A 9 16.66 6.87 -13.92
CA GLU A 9 15.24 6.99 -14.30
C GLU A 9 14.44 5.73 -13.88
N ARG A 10 14.95 4.53 -14.19
CA ARG A 10 14.32 3.27 -13.78
C ARG A 10 14.17 3.16 -12.26
N LYS A 11 15.19 3.57 -11.48
CA LYS A 11 15.13 3.56 -10.01
C LYS A 11 14.06 4.54 -9.49
N GLY A 12 13.97 5.74 -10.07
CA GLY A 12 12.93 6.71 -9.75
C GLY A 12 11.52 6.19 -10.02
N GLN A 13 11.32 5.56 -11.19
CA GLN A 13 10.05 4.93 -11.54
C GLN A 13 9.67 3.79 -10.58
N GLU A 14 10.62 2.93 -10.20
CA GLU A 14 10.35 1.84 -9.25
C GLU A 14 9.95 2.37 -7.88
N ASN A 15 10.61 3.43 -7.38
CA ASN A 15 10.25 4.06 -6.11
C ASN A 15 8.85 4.65 -6.16
N LEU A 16 8.50 5.35 -7.24
CA LEU A 16 7.16 5.90 -7.43
C LEU A 16 6.10 4.80 -7.51
N LYS A 17 6.35 3.74 -8.28
CA LYS A 17 5.47 2.57 -8.38
C LYS A 17 5.21 1.98 -6.99
N GLN A 18 6.25 1.79 -6.19
CA GLN A 18 6.12 1.27 -4.83
C GLN A 18 5.28 2.18 -3.94
N ASP A 19 5.47 3.49 -4.04
CA ASP A 19 4.69 4.45 -3.26
C ASP A 19 3.21 4.44 -3.65
N LEU A 20 2.92 4.41 -4.94
CA LEU A 20 1.56 4.33 -5.45
C LEU A 20 0.87 3.04 -4.98
N VAL A 21 1.55 1.90 -5.05
CA VAL A 21 1.01 0.63 -4.55
C VAL A 21 0.73 0.70 -3.04
N ARG A 22 1.62 1.33 -2.24
CA ARG A 22 1.37 1.52 -0.80
C ARG A 22 0.15 2.39 -0.56
N ARG A 23 0.00 3.49 -1.30
CA ARG A 23 -1.15 4.40 -1.18
C ARG A 23 -2.46 3.70 -1.53
N ILE A 24 -2.50 2.94 -2.62
CA ILE A 24 -3.69 2.16 -3.01
C ILE A 24 -4.09 1.21 -1.88
N LYS A 25 -3.14 0.41 -1.36
CA LYS A 25 -3.41 -0.51 -0.25
C LYS A 25 -3.92 0.20 1.01
N MET A 26 -3.39 1.39 1.33
CA MET A 26 -3.86 2.19 2.47
C MET A 26 -5.28 2.74 2.25
N LEU A 27 -5.60 3.17 1.03
CA LEU A 27 -6.94 3.64 0.68
C LEU A 27 -7.96 2.50 0.72
N GLU A 28 -7.61 1.33 0.20
CA GLU A 28 -8.43 0.12 0.28
C GLU A 28 -8.70 -0.27 1.74
N PHE A 29 -7.66 -0.24 2.57
CA PHE A 29 -7.78 -0.50 4.00
C PHE A 29 -8.70 0.51 4.70
N ALA A 30 -8.50 1.80 4.46
CA ALA A 30 -9.32 2.86 5.04
C ALA A 30 -10.80 2.70 4.64
N LEU A 31 -11.06 2.42 3.37
CA LEU A 31 -12.42 2.19 2.87
C LEU A 31 -13.08 0.96 3.52
N LYS A 32 -12.35 -0.15 3.65
CA LYS A 32 -12.85 -1.36 4.33
C LYS A 32 -13.15 -1.10 5.80
N SER A 33 -12.26 -0.39 6.50
CA SER A 33 -12.43 0.01 7.89
C SER A 33 -13.68 0.88 8.09
N GLU A 34 -13.86 1.89 7.22
CA GLU A 34 -15.05 2.75 7.27
C GLU A 34 -16.35 1.96 7.04
N ARG A 35 -16.35 1.02 6.08
CA ARG A 35 -17.49 0.14 5.82
C ARG A 35 -17.83 -0.76 7.01
N ALA A 36 -16.83 -1.35 7.65
CA ALA A 36 -17.03 -2.18 8.84
C ALA A 36 -17.61 -1.36 10.01
N LYS A 37 -17.06 -0.16 10.24
CA LYS A 37 -17.55 0.78 11.26
C LYS A 37 -19.00 1.19 11.00
N TYR A 38 -19.33 1.56 9.76
CA TYR A 38 -20.68 1.94 9.37
C TYR A 38 -21.67 0.79 9.54
N HIS A 39 -21.29 -0.44 9.18
CA HIS A 39 -22.16 -1.60 9.34
C HIS A 39 -22.43 -1.93 10.80
N LYS A 40 -21.41 -1.90 11.65
CA LYS A 40 -21.57 -2.08 13.09
C LYS A 40 -22.53 -1.05 13.66
N LEU A 41 -22.40 0.21 13.23
CA LEU A 41 -23.29 1.29 13.66
C LEU A 41 -24.74 1.10 13.17
N LYS A 42 -24.92 0.66 11.91
CA LYS A 42 -26.24 0.54 11.28
C LYS A 42 -27.03 -0.70 11.69
N TYR A 43 -26.35 -1.85 11.84
CA TYR A 43 -26.99 -3.15 12.03
C TYR A 43 -26.68 -3.78 13.39
N GLY A 44 -25.78 -3.19 14.19
CA GLY A 44 -25.41 -3.72 15.50
C GLY A 44 -24.56 -5.00 15.47
N THR A 45 -24.15 -5.45 14.28
CA THR A 45 -23.37 -6.68 14.06
C THR A 45 -22.02 -6.37 13.43
N ASP A 46 -20.98 -7.08 13.86
CA ASP A 46 -19.63 -6.97 13.30
C ASP A 46 -19.55 -7.60 11.89
N LEU A 47 -18.94 -6.86 10.95
CA LEU A 47 -18.57 -7.37 9.63
C LEU A 47 -17.14 -7.94 9.72
N ASN A 48 -16.94 -9.17 9.21
CA ASN A 48 -15.68 -9.93 9.10
C ASN A 48 -14.40 -9.18 9.51
N GLN A 49 -13.89 -9.46 10.71
CA GLN A 49 -12.69 -8.83 11.27
C GLN A 49 -11.38 -9.24 10.57
N ASP A 50 -11.35 -10.42 9.94
CA ASP A 50 -10.13 -10.96 9.33
C ASP A 50 -9.61 -10.13 8.14
N GLU A 51 -10.47 -9.31 7.52
CA GLU A 51 -10.10 -8.41 6.42
C GLU A 51 -9.60 -7.03 6.87
N LEU A 52 -9.65 -6.70 8.16
CA LEU A 52 -9.24 -5.41 8.73
C LEU A 52 -7.78 -5.42 9.22
N LYS A 53 -6.95 -6.31 8.70
CA LYS A 53 -5.52 -6.27 8.98
C LYS A 53 -4.85 -5.18 8.12
N PRO A 54 -3.96 -4.36 8.71
CA PRO A 54 -3.17 -3.42 7.93
C PRO A 54 -2.42 -4.16 6.80
N PRO A 55 -2.31 -3.57 5.61
CA PRO A 55 -1.62 -4.21 4.50
C PRO A 55 -0.15 -4.46 4.86
N ALA A 56 0.32 -5.69 4.64
CA ALA A 56 1.74 -6.00 4.75
C ALA A 56 2.50 -5.31 3.61
N PHE A 57 3.52 -4.54 3.97
CA PHE A 57 4.41 -3.89 3.02
C PHE A 57 5.69 -4.72 2.89
N ASP A 58 5.93 -5.26 1.70
CA ASP A 58 7.19 -5.91 1.38
C ASP A 58 8.33 -4.87 1.39
N LYS A 59 9.20 -4.91 2.42
CA LYS A 59 10.43 -4.10 2.53
C LYS A 59 11.54 -4.58 1.57
N LYS A 60 11.21 -5.04 0.36
CA LYS A 60 12.17 -5.76 -0.50
C LYS A 60 13.26 -4.90 -1.15
N ASN A 61 13.29 -3.57 -0.97
CA ASN A 61 14.20 -2.70 -1.74
C ASN A 61 15.13 -1.77 -0.92
N GLU A 62 15.27 -1.94 0.39
CA GLU A 62 16.23 -1.14 1.18
C GLU A 62 17.71 -1.57 0.99
N GLY A 63 17.98 -2.66 0.25
CA GLY A 63 19.30 -3.31 0.19
C GLY A 63 20.19 -3.04 -1.04
N LYS A 64 19.92 -2.04 -1.87
CA LYS A 64 20.86 -1.64 -2.96
C LYS A 64 21.19 -0.16 -2.90
N LEU A 65 21.87 0.19 -1.81
CA LEU A 65 22.65 1.42 -1.67
C LEU A 65 24.13 1.05 -1.54
N LEU A 66 24.67 0.44 -2.60
CA LEU A 66 26.10 0.35 -2.91
C LEU A 66 26.24 0.58 -4.42
#